data_AF-A0A5B8WB33-F1
#
_entry.id   AF-A0A5B8WB33-F1
#
_cell.length_a   1.000
_cell.length_b   1.000
_cell.length_c   1.000
_cell.angle_alpha   90.00
_cell.angle_beta   90.00
_cell.angle_gamma   90.00
#
_symmetry.space_group_name_H-M   'P 1'
#
loop_
_entity.id
_entity.type
_entity.pdbx_description
1 polymer ?
#
loop_
_entity_poly.entity_id
_entity_poly.type
_entity_poly.pdbx_seq_one_letter_code
_entity_poly.pdbx_strand_id
1 'polypeptide(L)'
;MAISIRTHKMLWGRSGNRCAIPGCKRVLYEDETLTDDAALVGEEAHIVARSQDGPRGDSTLTADERDKYDNLVLLCSIHHKVVDDQPFEYTVDKLHKIKSDHLEWVEKNLSPDDDRQKDDEVYAMYIDKWIELAGINEWKGWTSNVFGGGEPQVFVSRYKKLRDLNEYLLARHWPKRYPNLELAFQNFRLILNEFLNVFIKYSQKIGEDENALYTTEKIYKQLRKWDEKEYDRLYRIFEYQVDLVQDLAIELTKAANYICTQIRKNVLPSFRLAEGVLLIETGPDINFSWTTVRLEYPSNDFDEIRYKGLRHLMEDRSNWNYHFGNGISESYFPINYNED
;
A
#
# COMPACT_ATOMS: atom_id res chain seq x y z
N MET A 1 -7.61 -1.96 -14.70
CA MET A 1 -6.75 -1.81 -13.50
C MET A 1 -5.29 -1.73 -13.95
N ALA A 2 -4.50 -0.74 -13.56
CA ALA A 2 -3.10 -0.67 -14.02
C ALA A 2 -2.34 -2.00 -13.86
N ILE A 3 -1.38 -2.27 -14.74
CA ILE A 3 -0.51 -3.46 -14.67
C ILE A 3 0.12 -3.50 -13.27
N SER A 4 0.06 -4.66 -12.62
CA SER A 4 0.53 -4.79 -11.24
C SER A 4 2.06 -4.67 -11.17
N ILE A 5 2.59 -4.33 -10.00
CA ILE A 5 4.04 -4.18 -9.81
C ILE A 5 4.73 -5.52 -10.08
N ARG A 6 4.12 -6.64 -9.67
CA ARG A 6 4.62 -7.99 -9.98
C ARG A 6 4.71 -8.23 -11.47
N THR A 7 3.65 -7.94 -12.22
CA THR A 7 3.63 -8.16 -13.67
C THR A 7 4.65 -7.27 -14.38
N HIS A 8 4.75 -5.99 -13.99
CA HIS A 8 5.78 -5.05 -14.46
C HIS A 8 7.19 -5.63 -14.23
N LYS A 9 7.47 -6.08 -13.00
CA LYS A 9 8.77 -6.66 -12.63
C LYS A 9 9.10 -7.94 -13.39
N MET A 10 8.13 -8.82 -13.56
CA MET A 10 8.28 -10.03 -14.39
C MET A 10 8.61 -9.65 -15.83
N LEU A 11 7.87 -8.70 -16.41
CA LEU A 11 8.00 -8.33 -17.82
C LEU A 11 9.35 -7.68 -18.12
N TRP A 12 9.73 -6.64 -17.37
CA TRP A 12 10.99 -5.93 -17.60
C TRP A 12 12.21 -6.81 -17.31
N GLY A 13 12.21 -7.47 -16.15
CA GLY A 13 13.33 -8.31 -15.72
C GLY A 13 13.57 -9.49 -16.65
N ARG A 14 12.52 -10.26 -16.98
CA ARG A 14 12.64 -11.46 -17.85
C ARG A 14 12.89 -11.10 -19.32
N SER A 15 12.52 -9.90 -19.76
CA SER A 15 12.85 -9.41 -21.11
C SER A 15 14.25 -8.78 -21.17
N GLY A 16 15.01 -8.78 -20.07
CA GLY A 16 16.34 -8.19 -20.00
C GLY A 16 16.38 -6.71 -20.37
N ASN A 17 15.29 -5.97 -20.09
CA ASN A 17 15.10 -4.57 -20.49
C ASN A 17 15.30 -4.31 -21.99
N ARG A 18 14.97 -5.28 -22.85
CA ARG A 18 15.19 -5.19 -24.30
C ARG A 18 13.90 -5.39 -25.09
N CYS A 19 13.83 -4.76 -26.26
CA CYS A 19 12.70 -4.93 -27.18
C CYS A 19 12.56 -6.40 -27.63
N ALA A 20 11.33 -6.93 -27.58
CA ALA A 20 11.05 -8.30 -27.97
C ALA A 20 11.24 -8.58 -29.47
N ILE A 21 10.94 -7.59 -30.33
CA ILE A 21 10.92 -7.74 -31.78
C ILE A 21 12.24 -8.33 -32.32
N PRO A 22 12.18 -9.38 -33.16
CA PRO A 22 13.35 -9.94 -33.83
C PRO A 22 14.16 -8.87 -34.57
N GLY A 23 15.48 -8.88 -34.40
CA GLY A 23 16.38 -7.91 -35.04
C GLY A 23 16.48 -6.55 -34.36
N CYS A 24 15.60 -6.20 -33.41
CA CYS A 24 15.70 -4.94 -32.67
C CYS A 24 16.59 -5.06 -31.44
N LYS A 25 16.14 -5.81 -30.42
CA LYS A 25 16.84 -6.10 -29.14
C LYS A 25 17.48 -4.88 -28.43
N ARG A 26 17.06 -3.65 -28.78
CA ARG A 26 17.58 -2.42 -28.19
C ARG A 26 17.27 -2.37 -26.70
N VAL A 27 18.15 -1.75 -25.93
CA VAL A 27 17.90 -1.42 -24.52
C VAL A 27 16.74 -0.41 -24.48
N LEU A 28 15.87 -0.57 -23.49
CA LEU A 28 14.61 0.17 -23.36
C LEU A 28 14.64 1.25 -22.29
N TYR A 29 15.83 1.62 -21.85
CA TYR A 29 16.09 2.78 -21.03
C TYR A 29 17.35 3.47 -21.55
N GLU A 30 17.44 4.76 -21.27
CA GLU A 30 18.65 5.56 -21.41
C GLU A 30 18.99 6.08 -20.02
N ASP A 31 20.27 6.05 -19.67
CA ASP A 31 20.75 6.56 -18.38
C ASP A 31 20.59 8.08 -18.29
N GLU A 32 20.63 8.61 -17.06
CA GLU A 32 20.65 10.05 -16.82
C GLU A 32 21.86 10.72 -17.50
N THR A 33 21.67 11.94 -17.96
CA THR A 33 22.76 12.80 -18.45
C THR A 33 23.14 13.80 -17.36
N LEU A 34 24.12 14.68 -17.64
CA LEU A 34 24.44 15.78 -16.73
C LEU A 34 23.28 16.76 -16.53
N THR A 35 22.33 16.80 -17.48
CA THR A 35 21.25 17.80 -17.54
C THR A 35 19.86 17.21 -17.51
N ASP A 36 19.73 15.91 -17.73
CA ASP A 36 18.45 15.24 -17.96
C ASP A 36 18.35 13.96 -17.14
N ASP A 37 17.16 13.67 -16.63
CA ASP A 37 16.86 12.42 -15.95
C ASP A 37 16.93 11.22 -16.91
N ALA A 38 17.08 10.02 -16.36
CA ALA A 38 16.99 8.78 -17.12
C ALA A 38 15.63 8.67 -17.86
N ALA A 39 15.66 8.11 -19.07
CA ALA A 39 14.48 7.97 -19.92
C ALA A 39 14.08 6.50 -20.08
N LEU A 40 12.79 6.20 -19.92
CA LEU A 40 12.22 4.90 -20.31
C LEU A 40 11.62 5.01 -21.71
N VAL A 41 12.11 4.18 -22.63
CA VAL A 41 11.67 4.14 -24.06
C VAL A 41 11.02 2.80 -24.42
N GLY A 42 10.74 1.99 -23.41
CA GLY A 42 10.01 0.73 -23.49
C GLY A 42 8.56 0.87 -23.07
N GLU A 43 7.72 0.06 -23.69
CA GLU A 43 6.28 -0.01 -23.50
C GLU A 43 5.86 -1.45 -23.18
N GLU A 44 4.95 -1.59 -22.23
CA GLU A 44 4.33 -2.87 -21.86
C GLU A 44 3.13 -3.13 -22.77
N ALA A 45 3.38 -3.71 -23.93
CA ALA A 45 2.36 -3.87 -24.96
C ALA A 45 1.43 -5.04 -24.65
N HIS A 46 0.12 -4.79 -24.74
CA HIS A 46 -0.89 -5.84 -24.72
C HIS A 46 -0.87 -6.64 -26.02
N ILE A 47 -0.79 -7.97 -25.91
CA ILE A 47 -0.97 -8.89 -27.02
C ILE A 47 -2.43 -8.86 -27.48
N VAL A 48 -3.36 -9.10 -26.55
CA VAL A 48 -4.79 -8.80 -26.68
C VAL A 48 -5.06 -7.48 -25.99
N ALA A 49 -5.49 -6.45 -26.73
CA ALA A 49 -5.71 -5.12 -26.19
C ALA A 49 -6.65 -5.13 -24.98
N ARG A 50 -6.49 -4.12 -24.11
CA ARG A 50 -7.31 -3.99 -22.92
C ARG A 50 -8.80 -3.77 -23.20
N SER A 51 -9.10 -2.95 -24.20
CA SER A 51 -10.47 -2.69 -24.67
C SER A 51 -10.88 -3.74 -25.69
N GLN A 52 -12.17 -4.06 -25.75
CA GLN A 52 -12.74 -4.91 -26.81
C GLN A 52 -12.54 -4.30 -28.20
N ASP A 53 -12.65 -2.97 -28.31
CA ASP A 53 -12.47 -2.23 -29.55
C ASP A 53 -10.99 -1.97 -29.91
N GLY A 54 -10.05 -2.39 -29.06
CA GLY A 54 -8.62 -2.22 -29.28
C GLY A 54 -8.02 -3.26 -30.24
N PRO A 55 -6.74 -3.11 -30.60
CA PRO A 55 -6.03 -4.09 -31.42
C PRO A 55 -6.13 -5.52 -30.87
N ARG A 56 -6.70 -6.45 -31.65
CA ARG A 56 -6.93 -7.84 -31.25
C ARG A 56 -7.81 -7.97 -29.98
N GLY A 57 -8.63 -6.96 -29.69
CA GLY A 57 -9.43 -6.86 -28.46
C GLY A 57 -10.65 -7.79 -28.43
N ASP A 58 -11.10 -8.29 -29.58
CA ASP A 58 -12.15 -9.31 -29.68
C ASP A 58 -11.59 -10.67 -29.23
N SER A 59 -11.75 -10.95 -27.94
CA SER A 59 -11.12 -12.08 -27.25
C SER A 59 -11.95 -12.50 -26.05
N THR A 60 -11.89 -13.79 -25.73
CA THR A 60 -12.52 -14.39 -24.54
C THR A 60 -11.83 -14.03 -23.23
N LEU A 61 -10.66 -13.37 -23.28
CA LEU A 61 -9.95 -12.91 -22.09
C LEU A 61 -10.78 -11.89 -21.31
N THR A 62 -10.96 -12.17 -20.03
CA THR A 62 -11.55 -11.25 -19.06
C THR A 62 -10.67 -9.99 -18.89
N ALA A 63 -11.25 -8.92 -18.35
CA ALA A 63 -10.50 -7.69 -18.09
C ALA A 63 -9.25 -7.93 -17.21
N ASP A 64 -9.35 -8.81 -16.22
CA ASP A 64 -8.25 -9.15 -15.31
C ASP A 64 -7.15 -9.97 -15.98
N GLU A 65 -7.51 -10.81 -16.96
CA GLU A 65 -6.54 -11.61 -17.71
C GLU A 65 -5.74 -10.78 -18.70
N ARG A 66 -6.30 -9.68 -19.20
CA ARG A 66 -5.64 -8.80 -20.17
C ARG A 66 -4.42 -8.12 -19.56
N ASP A 67 -4.44 -7.78 -18.28
CA ASP A 67 -3.33 -7.13 -17.58
C ASP A 67 -2.32 -8.13 -16.94
N LYS A 68 -2.44 -9.45 -17.23
CA LYS A 68 -1.50 -10.48 -16.76
C LYS A 68 -0.26 -10.59 -17.63
N TYR A 69 0.84 -11.01 -17.01
CA TYR A 69 2.14 -11.23 -17.66
C TYR A 69 2.02 -11.96 -19.00
N ASP A 70 1.26 -13.05 -19.10
CA ASP A 70 1.17 -13.87 -20.31
C ASP A 70 0.65 -13.10 -21.53
N ASN A 71 -0.24 -12.13 -21.32
CA ASN A 71 -0.81 -11.27 -22.35
C ASN A 71 0.02 -10.01 -22.64
N LEU A 72 1.21 -9.85 -22.05
CA LEU A 72 2.07 -8.69 -22.26
C LEU A 72 3.37 -9.05 -22.97
N VAL A 73 3.88 -8.13 -23.78
CA VAL A 73 5.20 -8.21 -24.43
C VAL A 73 5.91 -6.86 -24.35
N LEU A 74 7.20 -6.86 -24.02
CA LEU A 74 7.97 -5.63 -23.85
C LEU A 74 8.54 -5.15 -25.19
N LEU A 75 8.19 -3.94 -25.61
CA LEU A 75 8.54 -3.36 -26.91
C LEU A 75 9.16 -1.97 -26.75
N CYS A 76 9.95 -1.50 -27.72
CA CYS A 76 10.26 -0.06 -27.77
C CYS A 76 9.05 0.71 -28.32
N SER A 77 8.96 2.01 -28.04
CA SER A 77 7.81 2.84 -28.48
C SER A 77 7.56 2.80 -30.00
N ILE A 78 8.61 2.63 -30.83
CA ILE A 78 8.45 2.44 -32.28
C ILE A 78 7.71 1.14 -32.60
N HIS A 79 8.18 0.01 -32.05
CA HIS A 79 7.60 -1.29 -32.34
C HIS A 79 6.24 -1.50 -31.67
N HIS A 80 6.03 -0.90 -30.49
CA HIS A 80 4.71 -0.85 -29.86
C HIS A 80 3.69 -0.25 -30.83
N LYS A 81 3.98 0.93 -31.40
CA LYS A 81 3.10 1.58 -32.38
C LYS A 81 2.89 0.73 -33.63
N VAL A 82 3.94 0.12 -34.18
CA VAL A 82 3.82 -0.75 -35.37
C VAL A 82 2.92 -1.95 -35.10
N VAL A 83 3.06 -2.60 -33.94
CA VAL A 83 2.25 -3.77 -33.55
C VAL A 83 0.78 -3.40 -33.40
N ASP A 84 0.49 -2.24 -32.81
CA ASP A 84 -0.89 -1.76 -32.63
C ASP A 84 -1.54 -1.33 -33.94
N ASP A 85 -0.81 -0.64 -34.81
CA ASP A 85 -1.33 -0.14 -36.10
C ASP A 85 -1.46 -1.26 -37.16
N GLN A 86 -0.82 -2.43 -36.96
CA GLN A 86 -0.82 -3.55 -37.91
C GLN A 86 -1.32 -4.88 -37.28
N PRO A 87 -2.56 -4.93 -36.76
CA PRO A 87 -3.03 -6.08 -35.98
C PRO A 87 -3.24 -7.37 -36.77
N PHE A 88 -3.39 -7.27 -38.09
CA PHE A 88 -3.50 -8.44 -38.98
C PHE A 88 -2.14 -9.08 -39.27
N GLU A 89 -1.06 -8.30 -39.26
CA GLU A 89 0.31 -8.81 -39.42
C GLU A 89 0.87 -9.30 -38.08
N TYR A 90 0.59 -8.56 -37.00
CA TYR A 90 0.96 -8.93 -35.64
C TYR A 90 -0.23 -9.55 -34.92
N THR A 91 -0.58 -10.76 -35.33
CA THR A 91 -1.64 -11.56 -34.70
C THR A 91 -1.25 -11.97 -33.27
N VAL A 92 -2.24 -12.40 -32.48
CA VAL A 92 -2.03 -12.93 -31.12
C VAL A 92 -0.99 -14.05 -31.11
N ASP A 93 -1.13 -15.04 -31.98
CA ASP A 93 -0.19 -16.17 -32.09
C ASP A 93 1.24 -15.71 -32.42
N LYS A 94 1.36 -14.74 -33.35
CA LYS A 94 2.67 -14.21 -33.74
C LYS A 94 3.33 -13.46 -32.59
N LEU A 95 2.58 -12.68 -31.82
CA LEU A 95 3.12 -11.95 -30.67
C LEU A 95 3.52 -12.89 -29.53
N HIS A 96 2.75 -13.94 -29.27
CA HIS A 96 3.16 -15.00 -28.33
C HIS A 96 4.46 -15.68 -28.78
N LYS A 97 4.59 -15.98 -30.08
CA LYS A 97 5.83 -16.51 -30.63
C LYS A 97 7.00 -15.54 -30.48
N ILE A 98 6.82 -14.26 -30.80
CA ILE A 98 7.84 -13.21 -30.63
C ILE A 98 8.31 -13.14 -29.18
N LYS A 99 7.38 -13.17 -28.23
CA LYS A 99 7.69 -13.19 -26.80
C LYS A 99 8.50 -14.42 -26.42
N SER A 100 8.04 -15.62 -26.79
CA SER A 100 8.74 -16.88 -26.48
C SER A 100 10.17 -16.89 -27.05
N ASP A 101 10.31 -16.57 -28.34
CA ASP A 101 11.61 -16.53 -29.02
C ASP A 101 12.54 -15.47 -28.39
N HIS A 102 12.00 -14.35 -27.89
CA HIS A 102 12.78 -13.34 -27.18
C HIS A 102 13.25 -13.82 -25.80
N LEU A 103 12.37 -14.46 -25.00
CA LEU A 103 12.74 -14.96 -23.68
C LEU A 103 13.81 -16.06 -23.77
N GLU A 104 13.72 -16.95 -24.76
CA GLU A 104 14.79 -17.91 -25.04
C GLU A 104 16.11 -17.23 -25.43
N TRP A 105 16.04 -16.13 -26.19
CA TRP A 105 17.23 -15.37 -26.55
C TRP A 105 17.85 -14.71 -25.31
N VAL A 106 17.04 -14.14 -24.40
CA VAL A 106 17.51 -13.55 -23.14
C VAL A 106 18.24 -14.60 -22.32
N GLU A 107 17.61 -15.75 -22.08
CA GLU A 107 18.19 -16.85 -21.30
C GLU A 107 19.54 -17.32 -21.88
N LYS A 108 19.65 -17.40 -23.21
CA LYS A 108 20.87 -17.89 -23.88
C LYS A 108 22.00 -16.86 -23.94
N ASN A 109 21.68 -15.57 -23.95
CA ASN A 109 22.65 -14.51 -24.32
C ASN A 109 22.91 -13.50 -23.19
N LEU A 110 21.99 -13.38 -22.24
CA LEU A 110 22.16 -12.57 -21.05
C LEU A 110 22.44 -13.51 -19.87
N SER A 111 23.23 -13.06 -18.90
CA SER A 111 23.44 -13.77 -17.63
C SER A 111 22.65 -13.04 -16.55
N PRO A 112 21.32 -13.21 -16.48
CA PRO A 112 20.50 -12.58 -15.47
C PRO A 112 20.85 -13.09 -14.06
N ASP A 113 20.69 -12.23 -13.06
CA ASP A 113 20.65 -12.64 -11.66
C ASP A 113 19.25 -13.20 -11.37
N ASP A 114 19.05 -14.48 -11.68
CA ASP A 114 17.77 -15.16 -11.54
C ASP A 114 17.25 -15.17 -10.11
N ASP A 115 18.14 -15.24 -9.12
CA ASP A 115 17.75 -15.25 -7.72
C ASP A 115 17.24 -13.87 -7.31
N ARG A 116 17.92 -12.78 -7.74
CA ARG A 116 17.40 -11.43 -7.55
C ARG A 116 16.07 -11.23 -8.25
N GLN A 117 15.93 -11.71 -9.49
CA GLN A 117 14.68 -11.59 -10.24
C GLN A 117 13.52 -12.27 -9.51
N LYS A 118 13.72 -13.50 -9.03
CA LYS A 118 12.71 -14.24 -8.25
C LYS A 118 12.35 -13.48 -6.96
N ASP A 119 13.35 -12.97 -6.25
CA ASP A 119 13.11 -12.22 -5.02
C ASP A 119 12.31 -10.94 -5.28
N ASP A 120 12.69 -10.15 -6.29
CA ASP A 120 11.99 -8.93 -6.71
C ASP A 120 10.53 -9.22 -7.09
N GLU A 121 10.25 -10.33 -7.78
CA GLU A 121 8.89 -10.77 -8.11
C GLU A 121 8.07 -11.13 -6.85
N VAL A 122 8.71 -11.72 -5.84
CA VAL A 122 8.08 -12.03 -4.56
C VAL A 122 7.77 -10.74 -3.78
N TYR A 123 8.72 -9.81 -3.67
CA TYR A 123 8.46 -8.51 -3.03
C TYR A 123 7.36 -7.74 -3.74
N ALA A 124 7.39 -7.69 -5.07
CA ALA A 124 6.38 -7.01 -5.87
C ALA A 124 4.97 -7.59 -5.62
N MET A 125 4.84 -8.92 -5.52
CA MET A 125 3.59 -9.57 -5.16
C MET A 125 3.09 -9.15 -3.76
N TYR A 126 4.00 -9.06 -2.79
CA TYR A 126 3.65 -8.66 -1.43
C TYR A 126 3.23 -7.19 -1.36
N ILE A 127 3.91 -6.33 -2.11
CA ILE A 127 3.59 -4.92 -2.26
C ILE A 127 2.22 -4.74 -2.91
N ASP A 128 1.93 -5.44 -4.03
CA ASP A 128 0.62 -5.39 -4.70
C ASP A 128 -0.52 -5.73 -3.71
N LYS A 129 -0.35 -6.79 -2.91
CA LYS A 129 -1.37 -7.19 -1.93
C LYS A 129 -1.50 -6.20 -0.77
N TRP A 130 -0.39 -5.61 -0.32
CA TRP A 130 -0.41 -4.54 0.68
C TRP A 130 -1.15 -3.30 0.15
N ILE A 131 -0.90 -2.88 -1.10
CA ILE A 131 -1.59 -1.75 -1.75
C ILE A 131 -3.10 -1.95 -1.70
N GLU A 132 -3.56 -3.12 -2.12
CA GLU A 132 -4.98 -3.50 -2.17
C GLU A 132 -5.63 -3.49 -0.78
N LEU A 133 -5.07 -4.25 0.16
CA LEU A 133 -5.70 -4.46 1.46
C LEU A 133 -5.59 -3.23 2.37
N ALA A 134 -4.46 -2.50 2.33
CA ALA A 134 -4.27 -1.27 3.09
C ALA A 134 -5.05 -0.09 2.50
N GLY A 135 -5.45 -0.18 1.22
CA GLY A 135 -6.13 0.92 0.52
C GLY A 135 -5.21 2.10 0.30
N ILE A 136 -4.01 1.84 -0.21
CA ILE A 136 -3.00 2.87 -0.43
C ILE A 136 -3.49 3.92 -1.45
N ASN A 137 -4.27 3.50 -2.44
CA ASN A 137 -4.85 4.40 -3.45
C ASN A 137 -6.01 5.24 -2.90
N GLU A 138 -6.70 4.76 -1.87
CA GLU A 138 -7.80 5.48 -1.20
C GLU A 138 -7.40 6.00 0.19
N TRP A 139 -6.09 6.08 0.49
CA TRP A 139 -5.58 6.27 1.86
C TRP A 139 -6.20 7.48 2.53
N LYS A 140 -6.10 8.65 1.89
CA LYS A 140 -6.69 9.90 2.39
C LYS A 140 -8.20 9.79 2.60
N GLY A 141 -8.89 9.11 1.70
CA GLY A 141 -10.35 9.00 1.71
C GLY A 141 -10.90 8.10 2.82
N TRP A 142 -10.25 6.97 3.12
CA TRP A 142 -10.72 6.13 4.22
C TRP A 142 -10.21 6.61 5.58
N THR A 143 -8.98 7.16 5.65
CA THR A 143 -8.41 7.68 6.91
C THR A 143 -9.06 8.97 7.37
N SER A 144 -9.64 9.79 6.47
CA SER A 144 -10.40 10.99 6.88
C SER A 144 -11.58 10.65 7.80
N ASN A 145 -12.16 9.44 7.70
CA ASN A 145 -13.19 9.00 8.64
C ASN A 145 -12.64 8.72 10.05
N VAL A 146 -11.35 8.41 10.17
CA VAL A 146 -10.67 8.23 11.47
C VAL A 146 -10.35 9.58 12.09
N PHE A 147 -9.92 10.55 11.28
CA PHE A 147 -9.51 11.89 11.71
C PHE A 147 -10.65 12.93 11.69
N GLY A 148 -11.86 12.51 11.33
CA GLY A 148 -13.00 13.36 11.07
C GLY A 148 -13.98 13.45 12.24
N GLY A 149 -14.52 14.64 12.49
CA GLY A 149 -15.74 14.83 13.29
C GLY A 149 -15.67 14.42 14.77
N GLY A 150 -14.48 14.22 15.33
CA GLY A 150 -14.29 13.81 16.73
C GLY A 150 -14.73 12.37 17.04
N GLU A 151 -15.03 11.57 16.03
CA GLU A 151 -15.54 10.21 16.16
C GLU A 151 -14.88 9.31 15.13
N PRO A 152 -13.77 8.62 15.49
CA PRO A 152 -13.07 7.75 14.57
C PRO A 152 -14.00 6.67 14.03
N GLN A 153 -14.06 6.59 12.70
CA GLN A 153 -14.92 5.68 11.97
C GLN A 153 -14.11 4.88 10.94
N VAL A 154 -14.46 3.60 10.82
CA VAL A 154 -13.91 2.72 9.77
C VAL A 154 -15.04 1.85 9.22
N PHE A 155 -15.20 1.82 7.90
CA PHE A 155 -16.13 0.90 7.25
C PHE A 155 -15.81 -0.55 7.63
N VAL A 156 -16.84 -1.33 7.95
CA VAL A 156 -16.68 -2.74 8.33
C VAL A 156 -15.93 -3.52 7.25
N SER A 157 -16.16 -3.20 5.97
CA SER A 157 -15.44 -3.77 4.83
C SER A 157 -13.94 -3.41 4.83
N ARG A 158 -13.58 -2.15 5.11
CA ARG A 158 -12.17 -1.71 5.25
C ARG A 158 -11.51 -2.36 6.47
N TYR A 159 -12.18 -2.41 7.61
CA TYR A 159 -11.67 -3.06 8.82
C TYR A 159 -11.33 -4.53 8.57
N LYS A 160 -12.20 -5.28 7.88
CA LYS A 160 -11.94 -6.67 7.48
C LYS A 160 -10.69 -6.78 6.58
N LYS A 161 -10.56 -5.94 5.56
CA LYS A 161 -9.35 -5.92 4.70
C LYS A 161 -8.06 -5.64 5.49
N LEU A 162 -8.12 -4.73 6.47
CA LEU A 162 -6.98 -4.43 7.35
C LEU A 162 -6.63 -5.60 8.29
N ARG A 163 -7.63 -6.36 8.76
CA ARG A 163 -7.42 -7.61 9.51
C ARG A 163 -6.75 -8.67 8.62
N ASP A 164 -7.26 -8.87 7.42
CA ASP A 164 -6.68 -9.79 6.43
C ASP A 164 -5.23 -9.39 6.10
N LEU A 165 -4.95 -8.08 6.02
CA LEU A 165 -3.59 -7.57 5.80
C LEU A 165 -2.64 -7.91 6.95
N ASN A 166 -3.09 -7.75 8.19
CA ASN A 166 -2.27 -8.07 9.36
C ASN A 166 -1.88 -9.55 9.38
N GLU A 167 -2.83 -10.45 9.09
CA GLU A 167 -2.59 -11.89 8.97
C GLU A 167 -1.70 -12.22 7.77
N TYR A 168 -1.97 -11.61 6.62
CA TYR A 168 -1.19 -11.75 5.41
C TYR A 168 0.29 -11.41 5.65
N LEU A 169 0.57 -10.25 6.25
CA LEU A 169 1.93 -9.79 6.56
C LEU A 169 2.63 -10.66 7.60
N LEU A 170 1.89 -11.14 8.62
CA LEU A 170 2.43 -12.05 9.63
C LEU A 170 2.90 -13.38 9.02
N ALA A 171 2.18 -13.87 8.02
CA ALA A 171 2.46 -15.16 7.36
C ALA A 171 3.47 -15.08 6.22
N ARG A 172 4.07 -13.92 5.91
CA ARG A 172 5.01 -13.80 4.78
C ARG A 172 6.32 -14.52 5.05
N HIS A 173 6.77 -15.28 4.04
CA HIS A 173 8.12 -15.80 3.98
C HIS A 173 8.99 -14.84 3.17
N TRP A 174 9.81 -14.05 3.85
CA TRP A 174 10.58 -12.99 3.22
C TRP A 174 11.89 -13.49 2.62
N PRO A 175 12.26 -13.07 1.38
CA PRO A 175 13.50 -13.49 0.73
C PRO A 175 14.82 -13.07 1.40
N LYS A 176 14.80 -12.08 2.31
CA LYS A 176 15.99 -11.55 3.01
C LYS A 176 16.94 -10.72 2.15
N ARG A 177 16.51 -10.28 0.97
CA ARG A 177 17.30 -9.41 0.08
C ARG A 177 17.29 -7.95 0.48
N TYR A 178 16.15 -7.44 0.98
CA TYR A 178 15.97 -6.03 1.32
C TYR A 178 15.59 -5.84 2.81
N PRO A 179 16.56 -5.92 3.75
CA PRO A 179 16.28 -5.89 5.18
C PRO A 179 15.43 -4.68 5.63
N ASN A 180 15.74 -3.49 5.11
CA ASN A 180 15.04 -2.26 5.51
C ASN A 180 13.58 -2.24 5.04
N LEU A 181 13.28 -2.84 3.88
CA LEU A 181 11.90 -2.98 3.40
C LEU A 181 11.12 -3.97 4.26
N GLU A 182 11.74 -5.08 4.64
CA GLU A 182 11.11 -6.07 5.53
C GLU A 182 10.84 -5.51 6.92
N LEU A 183 11.81 -4.79 7.49
CA LEU A 183 11.64 -4.08 8.75
C LEU A 183 10.52 -3.03 8.66
N ALA A 184 10.41 -2.31 7.55
CA ALA A 184 9.31 -1.37 7.32
C ALA A 184 7.94 -2.05 7.37
N PHE A 185 7.79 -3.19 6.69
CA PHE A 185 6.55 -3.98 6.72
C PHE A 185 6.26 -4.55 8.10
N GLN A 186 7.28 -5.03 8.81
CA GLN A 186 7.10 -5.53 10.18
C GLN A 186 6.67 -4.43 11.14
N ASN A 187 7.30 -3.26 11.07
CA ASN A 187 6.93 -2.08 11.86
C ASN A 187 5.49 -1.66 11.60
N PHE A 188 5.11 -1.52 10.32
CA PHE A 188 3.74 -1.21 9.91
C PHE A 188 2.74 -2.24 10.42
N ARG A 189 3.05 -3.54 10.32
CA ARG A 189 2.17 -4.61 10.79
C ARG A 189 1.91 -4.51 12.30
N LEU A 190 2.94 -4.24 13.10
CA LEU A 190 2.79 -4.09 14.55
C LEU A 190 1.87 -2.92 14.90
N ILE A 191 2.06 -1.76 14.25
CA ILE A 191 1.21 -0.58 14.44
C ILE A 191 -0.22 -0.87 13.97
N LEU A 192 -0.38 -1.54 12.83
CA LEU A 192 -1.69 -1.92 12.29
C LEU A 192 -2.45 -2.83 13.26
N ASN A 193 -1.78 -3.83 13.82
CA ASN A 193 -2.36 -4.72 14.80
C ASN A 193 -2.87 -3.96 16.02
N GLU A 194 -2.08 -3.01 16.52
CA GLU A 194 -2.43 -2.18 17.68
C GLU A 194 -3.57 -1.22 17.36
N PHE A 195 -3.53 -0.55 16.21
CA PHE A 195 -4.64 0.26 15.70
C PHE A 195 -5.95 -0.54 15.68
N LEU A 196 -5.95 -1.74 15.10
CA LEU A 196 -7.16 -2.58 15.00
C LEU A 196 -7.68 -3.00 16.37
N ASN A 197 -6.80 -3.42 17.28
CA ASN A 197 -7.18 -3.89 18.62
C ASN A 197 -7.70 -2.74 19.50
N VAL A 198 -7.03 -1.59 19.47
CA VAL A 198 -7.47 -0.40 20.22
C VAL A 198 -8.78 0.12 19.64
N PHE A 199 -8.89 0.25 18.32
CA PHE A 199 -10.09 0.76 17.66
C PHE A 199 -11.32 -0.07 18.02
N ILE A 200 -11.25 -1.41 17.92
CA ILE A 200 -12.44 -2.26 18.10
C ILE A 200 -12.88 -2.35 19.57
N LYS A 201 -11.98 -2.13 20.54
CA LYS A 201 -12.24 -2.32 21.98
C LYS A 201 -13.46 -1.57 22.51
N TYR A 202 -13.63 -0.33 22.08
CA TYR A 202 -14.76 0.53 22.46
C TYR A 202 -15.58 0.93 21.22
N SER A 203 -15.61 0.10 20.18
CA SER A 203 -16.38 0.38 18.98
C SER A 203 -17.75 -0.27 19.02
N GLN A 204 -18.74 0.42 18.47
CA GLN A 204 -20.05 -0.13 18.14
C GLN A 204 -20.20 -0.20 16.62
N LYS A 205 -21.01 -1.15 16.13
CA LYS A 205 -21.38 -1.23 14.73
C LYS A 205 -22.64 -0.39 14.47
N ILE A 206 -22.62 0.44 13.44
CA ILE A 206 -23.76 1.19 12.93
C ILE A 206 -24.06 0.72 11.50
N GLY A 207 -25.34 0.45 11.22
CA GLY A 207 -25.80 -0.07 9.93
C GLY A 207 -25.66 -1.60 9.80
N GLU A 208 -26.41 -2.18 8.86
CA GLU A 208 -26.47 -3.62 8.63
C GLU A 208 -26.01 -4.03 7.22
N ASP A 209 -25.90 -3.08 6.29
CA ASP A 209 -25.58 -3.29 4.88
C ASP A 209 -24.08 -3.17 4.58
N GLU A 210 -23.74 -3.06 3.30
CA GLU A 210 -22.36 -2.91 2.80
C GLU A 210 -21.67 -1.62 3.26
N ASN A 211 -22.44 -0.61 3.67
CA ASN A 211 -21.96 0.68 4.18
C ASN A 211 -21.88 0.71 5.71
N ALA A 212 -22.04 -0.44 6.39
CA ALA A 212 -21.90 -0.51 7.82
C ALA A 212 -20.52 0.01 8.30
N LEU A 213 -20.54 0.73 9.42
CA LEU A 213 -19.39 1.40 10.02
C LEU A 213 -19.16 0.87 11.43
N TYR A 214 -17.90 0.76 11.83
CA TYR A 214 -17.53 0.80 13.24
C TYR A 214 -17.24 2.25 13.62
N THR A 215 -17.74 2.68 14.78
CA THR A 215 -17.45 3.99 15.38
C THR A 215 -17.21 3.83 16.88
N THR A 216 -16.42 4.72 17.48
CA THR A 216 -16.24 4.75 18.93
C THR A 216 -17.59 4.96 19.63
N GLU A 217 -17.93 4.06 20.54
CA GLU A 217 -19.17 4.06 21.29
C GLU A 217 -19.19 5.19 22.33
N LYS A 218 -20.24 6.02 22.28
CA LYS A 218 -20.46 7.10 23.24
C LYS A 218 -21.08 6.57 24.53
N ILE A 219 -20.32 5.77 25.27
CA ILE A 219 -20.75 5.08 26.50
C ILE A 219 -21.33 6.03 27.56
N TYR A 220 -20.86 7.27 27.64
CA TYR A 220 -21.38 8.30 28.54
C TYR A 220 -22.84 8.72 28.23
N LYS A 221 -23.36 8.43 27.03
CA LYS A 221 -24.76 8.69 26.65
C LYS A 221 -25.72 7.57 27.05
N GLN A 222 -25.23 6.45 27.59
CA GLN A 222 -26.04 5.26 27.90
C GLN A 222 -26.45 5.18 29.39
N LEU A 223 -26.18 6.23 30.17
CA LEU A 223 -26.56 6.28 31.58
C LEU A 223 -28.09 6.23 31.75
N ARG A 224 -28.56 5.25 32.54
CA ARG A 224 -30.00 5.08 32.83
C ARG A 224 -30.57 6.19 33.72
N LYS A 225 -29.72 6.82 34.54
CA LYS A 225 -30.04 7.94 35.41
C LYS A 225 -28.87 8.93 35.34
N TRP A 226 -29.19 10.22 35.40
CA TRP A 226 -28.17 11.28 35.41
C TRP A 226 -27.29 11.16 36.66
N ASP A 227 -25.99 11.02 36.43
CA ASP A 227 -24.92 11.07 37.44
C ASP A 227 -23.75 11.82 36.79
N GLU A 228 -23.52 13.06 37.23
CA GLU A 228 -22.50 13.95 36.69
C GLU A 228 -21.09 13.36 36.81
N LYS A 229 -20.77 12.72 37.95
CA LYS A 229 -19.43 12.15 38.17
C LYS A 229 -19.15 10.98 37.26
N GLU A 230 -20.13 10.11 37.07
CA GLU A 230 -20.01 8.96 36.18
C GLU A 230 -20.00 9.40 34.71
N TYR A 231 -20.82 10.39 34.34
CA TYR A 231 -20.78 11.00 33.01
C TYR A 231 -19.39 11.51 32.67
N ASP A 232 -18.79 12.34 33.53
CA ASP A 232 -17.45 12.91 33.32
C ASP A 232 -16.37 11.82 33.23
N ARG A 233 -16.51 10.75 34.03
CA ARG A 233 -15.60 9.60 33.97
C ARG A 233 -15.67 8.91 32.60
N LEU A 234 -16.88 8.56 32.16
CA LEU A 234 -17.11 7.86 30.88
C LEU A 234 -16.76 8.74 29.68
N TYR A 235 -17.00 10.05 29.77
CA TYR A 235 -16.63 11.00 28.73
C TYR A 235 -15.11 11.09 28.57
N ARG A 236 -14.34 11.16 29.67
CA ARG A 236 -12.88 11.12 29.61
C ARG A 236 -12.34 9.82 28.99
N ILE A 237 -12.98 8.68 29.25
CA ILE A 237 -12.61 7.41 28.62
C ILE A 237 -12.85 7.47 27.09
N PHE A 238 -13.98 8.04 26.68
CA PHE A 238 -14.31 8.23 25.27
C PHE A 238 -13.28 9.14 24.58
N GLU A 239 -13.01 10.33 25.12
CA GLU A 239 -12.04 11.28 24.55
C GLU A 239 -10.64 10.65 24.43
N TYR A 240 -10.17 9.97 25.49
CA TYR A 240 -8.87 9.30 25.45
C TYR A 240 -8.81 8.20 24.38
N GLN A 241 -9.90 7.44 24.20
CA GLN A 241 -9.98 6.42 23.15
C GLN A 241 -9.95 7.06 21.75
N VAL A 242 -10.69 8.14 21.53
CA VAL A 242 -10.69 8.89 20.27
C VAL A 242 -9.27 9.33 19.92
N ASP A 243 -8.62 10.01 20.86
CA ASP A 243 -7.25 10.51 20.68
C ASP A 243 -6.26 9.38 20.38
N LEU A 244 -6.32 8.29 21.16
CA LEU A 244 -5.40 7.16 21.00
C LEU A 244 -5.55 6.48 19.64
N VAL A 245 -6.78 6.30 19.17
CA VAL A 245 -7.04 5.73 17.83
C VAL A 245 -6.46 6.64 16.75
N GLN A 246 -6.63 7.95 16.87
CA GLN A 246 -6.10 8.92 15.90
C GLN A 246 -4.57 8.97 15.94
N ASP A 247 -3.95 8.92 17.11
CA ASP A 247 -2.48 8.86 17.27
C ASP A 247 -1.89 7.56 16.70
N LEU A 248 -2.57 6.42 16.87
CA LEU A 248 -2.19 5.17 16.21
C LEU A 248 -2.32 5.27 14.68
N ALA A 249 -3.35 5.94 14.17
CA ALA A 249 -3.51 6.17 12.73
C ALA A 249 -2.45 7.13 12.16
N ILE A 250 -1.97 8.11 12.95
CA ILE A 250 -0.82 8.95 12.61
C ILE A 250 0.42 8.07 12.43
N GLU A 251 0.74 7.25 13.42
CA GLU A 251 1.92 6.38 13.40
C GLU A 251 1.82 5.34 12.28
N LEU A 252 0.62 4.81 12.01
CA LEU A 252 0.34 3.90 10.90
C LEU A 252 0.60 4.57 9.54
N THR A 253 0.21 5.84 9.39
CA THR A 253 0.47 6.62 8.16
C THR A 253 1.96 6.87 7.96
N LYS A 254 2.69 7.24 9.02
CA LYS A 254 4.16 7.40 8.95
C LYS A 254 4.82 6.09 8.52
N ALA A 255 4.41 4.96 9.10
CA ALA A 255 4.92 3.64 8.72
C ALA A 255 4.59 3.26 7.26
N ALA A 256 3.39 3.59 6.78
CA ALA A 256 3.02 3.38 5.38
C ALA A 256 3.89 4.21 4.42
N ASN A 257 4.13 5.49 4.75
CA ASN A 257 5.05 6.34 3.98
C ASN A 257 6.48 5.84 3.99
N TYR A 258 6.92 5.25 5.11
CA TYR A 258 8.23 4.61 5.19
C TYR A 258 8.33 3.39 4.26
N ILE A 259 7.29 2.55 4.20
CA ILE A 259 7.22 1.45 3.21
C ILE A 259 7.31 2.01 1.78
N CYS A 260 6.54 3.05 1.44
CA CYS A 260 6.62 3.69 0.12
C CYS A 260 8.04 4.14 -0.23
N THR A 261 8.78 4.68 0.75
CA THR A 261 10.19 5.06 0.57
C THR A 261 11.09 3.85 0.33
N GLN A 262 10.91 2.77 1.09
CA GLN A 262 11.71 1.55 0.90
C GLN A 262 11.37 0.82 -0.40
N ILE A 263 10.12 0.89 -0.88
CA ILE A 263 9.74 0.37 -2.20
C ILE A 263 10.50 1.12 -3.29
N ARG A 264 10.54 2.47 -3.23
CA ARG A 264 11.30 3.28 -4.19
C ARG A 264 12.79 2.98 -4.17
N LYS A 265 13.38 2.82 -2.99
CA LYS A 265 14.81 2.52 -2.84
C LYS A 265 15.20 1.14 -3.41
N ASN A 266 14.36 0.12 -3.22
CA ASN A 266 14.79 -1.27 -3.42
C ASN A 266 14.11 -1.98 -4.59
N VAL A 267 12.84 -1.68 -4.87
CA VAL A 267 12.02 -2.45 -5.80
C VAL A 267 11.65 -1.62 -7.02
N LEU A 268 10.93 -0.51 -6.84
CA LEU A 268 10.39 0.26 -7.95
C LEU A 268 10.61 1.77 -7.71
N PRO A 269 11.67 2.37 -8.27
CA PRO A 269 12.00 3.79 -8.06
C PRO A 269 10.88 4.77 -8.41
N SER A 270 10.07 4.44 -9.41
CA SER A 270 8.91 5.23 -9.85
C SER A 270 7.67 5.07 -8.97
N PHE A 271 7.70 4.23 -7.94
CA PHE A 271 6.53 3.94 -7.11
C PHE A 271 5.97 5.21 -6.48
N ARG A 272 4.74 5.57 -6.88
CA ARG A 272 4.02 6.77 -6.44
C ARG A 272 4.76 8.09 -6.69
N LEU A 273 5.60 8.18 -7.73
CA LEU A 273 6.34 9.40 -8.04
C LEU A 273 5.39 10.58 -8.39
N ALA A 274 4.27 10.31 -9.05
CA ALA A 274 3.28 11.32 -9.41
C ALA A 274 2.33 11.67 -8.25
N GLU A 275 1.90 10.67 -7.48
CA GLU A 275 0.96 10.83 -6.36
C GLU A 275 1.64 11.37 -5.10
N GLY A 276 2.94 11.12 -4.95
CA GLY A 276 3.72 11.46 -3.77
C GLY A 276 3.40 10.59 -2.54
N VAL A 277 3.68 11.16 -1.38
CA VAL A 277 3.46 10.53 -0.07
C VAL A 277 1.97 10.43 0.25
N LEU A 278 1.62 9.50 1.13
CA LEU A 278 0.29 9.36 1.69
C LEU A 278 0.01 10.53 2.63
N LEU A 279 -1.07 11.24 2.33
CA LEU A 279 -1.57 12.37 3.12
C LEU A 279 -2.82 11.92 3.88
N ILE A 280 -3.07 12.58 5.01
CA ILE A 280 -4.35 12.47 5.74
C ILE A 280 -5.09 13.80 5.67
N GLU A 281 -6.37 13.76 5.96
CA GLU A 281 -7.21 14.95 6.09
C GLU A 281 -7.92 14.91 7.44
N THR A 282 -7.82 15.99 8.21
CA THR A 282 -8.39 16.12 9.55
C THR A 282 -9.33 17.32 9.61
N GLY A 283 -10.34 17.24 10.49
CA GLY A 283 -11.29 18.31 10.72
C GLY A 283 -12.74 17.80 10.82
N PRO A 284 -13.73 18.69 10.69
CA PRO A 284 -13.58 20.14 10.70
C PRO A 284 -12.92 20.65 12.01
N ASP A 285 -12.03 21.64 11.90
CA ASP A 285 -11.54 22.39 13.06
C ASP A 285 -12.64 23.35 13.61
N ILE A 286 -12.30 24.16 14.62
CA ILE A 286 -13.23 25.16 15.19
C ILE A 286 -13.74 26.18 14.16
N ASN A 287 -13.05 26.34 13.03
CA ASN A 287 -13.42 27.23 11.92
C ASN A 287 -14.14 26.47 10.80
N PHE A 288 -14.63 25.26 11.05
CA PHE A 288 -15.25 24.38 10.07
C PHE A 288 -14.35 24.06 8.86
N SER A 289 -13.04 24.13 9.04
CA SER A 289 -12.05 23.93 7.97
C SER A 289 -11.41 22.55 8.06
N TRP A 290 -11.08 21.99 6.91
CA TRP A 290 -10.34 20.73 6.78
C TRP A 290 -8.87 21.02 6.51
N THR A 291 -7.99 20.28 7.17
CA THR A 291 -6.54 20.42 7.01
C THR A 291 -5.95 19.14 6.44
N THR A 292 -5.17 19.26 5.37
CA THR A 292 -4.36 18.15 4.83
C THR A 292 -3.01 18.12 5.54
N VAL A 293 -2.63 16.95 6.06
CA VAL A 293 -1.40 16.77 6.84
C VAL A 293 -0.49 15.74 6.18
N ARG A 294 0.80 16.08 6.10
CA ARG A 294 1.88 15.18 5.66
C ARG A 294 2.54 14.56 6.88
N LEU A 295 2.55 13.24 6.95
CA LEU A 295 3.06 12.47 8.10
C LEU A 295 4.18 11.54 7.68
N GLU A 296 5.40 11.85 8.11
CA GLU A 296 6.59 11.01 7.87
C GLU A 296 7.44 10.91 9.13
N TYR A 297 8.33 9.93 9.13
CA TYR A 297 9.38 9.88 10.12
C TYR A 297 10.47 10.91 9.80
N PRO A 298 11.14 11.48 10.83
CA PRO A 298 12.22 12.45 10.61
C PRO A 298 13.43 11.84 9.87
N SER A 299 13.67 10.54 10.03
CA SER A 299 14.72 9.78 9.34
C SER A 299 14.08 8.65 8.54
N ASN A 300 14.68 8.35 7.38
CA ASN A 300 14.26 7.30 6.45
C ASN A 300 15.23 6.11 6.40
N ASP A 301 16.08 5.97 7.42
CA ASP A 301 16.96 4.81 7.60
C ASP A 301 16.79 4.31 9.03
N PHE A 302 16.19 3.13 9.16
CA PHE A 302 16.06 2.41 10.44
C PHE A 302 16.84 1.11 10.36
N ASP A 303 17.66 0.88 11.36
CA ASP A 303 18.37 -0.38 11.55
C ASP A 303 17.53 -1.39 12.37
N GLU A 304 16.41 -0.94 12.95
CA GLU A 304 15.52 -1.75 13.78
C GLU A 304 14.05 -1.33 13.69
N ILE A 305 13.16 -2.13 14.27
CA ILE A 305 11.74 -1.82 14.40
C ILE A 305 11.57 -0.59 15.30
N ARG A 306 10.91 0.45 14.76
CA ARG A 306 10.68 1.73 15.45
C ARG A 306 9.58 1.63 16.50
N TYR A 307 8.51 0.90 16.20
CA TYR A 307 7.37 0.75 17.09
C TYR A 307 7.72 -0.16 18.28
N LYS A 308 7.80 0.42 19.48
CA LYS A 308 8.16 -0.29 20.74
C LYS A 308 6.95 -0.73 21.58
N GLY A 309 5.74 -0.73 21.00
CA GLY A 309 4.52 -1.16 21.67
C GLY A 309 3.63 -0.03 22.18
N LEU A 310 2.41 -0.38 22.59
CA LEU A 310 1.35 0.58 22.91
C LEU A 310 1.70 1.48 24.10
N ARG A 311 2.30 0.94 25.16
CA ARG A 311 2.72 1.73 26.33
C ARG A 311 3.72 2.81 25.94
N HIS A 312 4.75 2.44 25.18
CA HIS A 312 5.75 3.40 24.70
C HIS A 312 5.13 4.48 23.81
N LEU A 313 4.18 4.12 22.94
CA LEU A 313 3.44 5.11 22.16
C LEU A 313 2.66 6.09 23.05
N MET A 314 1.96 5.59 24.09
CA MET A 314 1.21 6.44 25.03
C MET A 314 2.13 7.39 25.80
N GLU A 315 3.33 6.92 26.18
CA GLU A 315 4.36 7.72 26.84
C GLU A 315 4.91 8.82 25.93
N ASP A 316 5.19 8.49 24.66
CA ASP A 316 5.93 9.36 23.75
C ASP A 316 5.05 10.32 22.93
N ARG A 317 3.78 9.99 22.68
CA ARG A 317 2.92 10.75 21.74
C ARG A 317 2.82 12.26 22.02
N SER A 318 2.91 12.66 23.30
CA SER A 318 2.89 14.06 23.70
C SER A 318 4.11 14.88 23.24
N ASN A 319 5.21 14.22 22.88
CA ASN A 319 6.42 14.83 22.33
C ASN A 319 6.38 14.96 20.80
N TRP A 320 5.36 14.41 20.14
CA TRP A 320 5.27 14.47 18.68
C TRP A 320 4.84 15.87 18.22
N ASN A 321 5.42 16.31 17.11
CA ASN A 321 5.04 17.57 16.45
C ASN A 321 3.54 17.63 16.06
N TYR A 322 2.90 16.48 15.89
CA TYR A 322 1.48 16.35 15.57
C TYR A 322 0.91 15.11 16.27
N HIS A 323 -0.06 15.33 17.16
CA HIS A 323 -0.76 14.32 17.96
C HIS A 323 -2.13 14.88 18.41
N PHE A 324 -2.99 14.00 18.92
CA PHE A 324 -4.31 14.34 19.45
C PHE A 324 -4.35 14.28 20.98
N GLY A 325 -3.82 13.22 21.60
CA GLY A 325 -3.89 13.03 23.04
C GLY A 325 -2.56 12.86 23.76
N ASN A 326 -2.64 12.69 25.07
CA ASN A 326 -1.50 12.48 25.96
C ASN A 326 -1.83 11.51 27.10
N GLY A 327 -0.82 11.16 27.89
CA GLY A 327 -0.96 10.28 29.05
C GLY A 327 -1.13 8.80 28.71
N ILE A 328 -1.14 7.99 29.76
CA ILE A 328 -1.24 6.53 29.73
C ILE A 328 -2.57 6.11 30.37
N SER A 329 -3.27 5.17 29.74
CA SER A 329 -4.45 4.53 30.30
C SER A 329 -4.15 3.06 30.58
N GLU A 330 -4.10 2.71 31.87
CA GLU A 330 -3.84 1.33 32.30
C GLU A 330 -4.92 0.34 31.87
N SER A 331 -6.12 0.83 31.50
CA SER A 331 -7.22 -0.02 31.02
C SER A 331 -6.90 -0.82 29.75
N TYR A 332 -5.85 -0.46 28.99
CA TYR A 332 -5.45 -1.15 27.76
C TYR A 332 -4.44 -2.28 27.99
N PHE A 333 -3.97 -2.47 29.21
CA PHE A 333 -3.02 -3.53 29.55
C PHE A 333 -3.70 -4.60 30.40
N PRO A 334 -3.20 -5.86 30.36
CA PRO A 334 -3.65 -6.88 31.28
C PRO A 334 -3.41 -6.42 32.73
N ILE A 335 -4.35 -6.75 33.62
CA ILE A 335 -4.15 -6.52 35.06
C ILE A 335 -3.02 -7.44 35.52
N ASN A 336 -1.91 -6.88 35.99
CA ASN A 336 -0.84 -7.66 36.62
C ASN A 336 -1.35 -8.20 37.96
N TYR A 337 -1.75 -9.47 38.01
CA TYR A 337 -2.18 -10.16 39.24
C TYR A 337 -1.02 -10.51 40.20
N ASN A 338 0.17 -9.89 40.05
CA ASN A 338 1.39 -10.25 40.78
C ASN A 338 1.92 -9.15 41.71
N GLU A 339 1.10 -8.15 42.05
CA GLU A 339 1.42 -7.17 43.09
C GLU A 339 0.32 -7.19 44.16
N ASP A 340 0.32 -8.24 44.98
CA ASP A 340 -0.31 -8.29 46.31
C ASP A 340 0.67 -8.90 47.32
#